data_AF-A0A1G6TBJ5-F1
#
_entry.id   AF-A0A1G6TBJ5-F1
#
_cell.length_a   1.000
_cell.length_b   1.000
_cell.length_c   1.000
_cell.angle_alpha   90.00
_cell.angle_beta   90.00
_cell.angle_gamma   90.00
#
_symmetry.space_group_name_H-M   'P 1'
#
loop_
_entity.id
_entity.type
_entity.pdbx_description
1 polymer ?
#
loop_
_entity_poly.entity_id
_entity_poly.type
_entity_poly.pdbx_seq_one_letter_code
_entity_poly.pdbx_strand_id
1 'polypeptide(L)'
;MNIFAKAVVLVAGATAATVLLGAPASADNGDNQPGCQNTEICFWYDTYSTIEKQFWNTNWSHSNYKFMINGSSYVVSNQNLHDNAHDITNKDTQCWVSVGNIDQYGNWVWQHYANDWSRRFLGALANKNDAHVRDHNPNCS
;
A
#
# COMPACT_ATOMS: atom_id res chain seq x y z
N MET A 1 35.22 10.30 -60.80
CA MET A 1 34.53 9.13 -60.24
C MET A 1 33.79 9.58 -58.99
N ASN A 2 32.48 9.42 -59.01
CA ASN A 2 31.56 9.98 -58.03
C ASN A 2 31.47 9.11 -56.77
N ILE A 3 31.31 9.82 -55.66
CA ILE A 3 30.82 9.52 -54.30
C ILE A 3 29.71 8.44 -54.31
N PHE A 4 29.64 7.48 -53.38
CA PHE A 4 28.77 7.36 -52.17
C PHE A 4 28.88 5.89 -51.70
N ALA A 5 28.76 5.43 -50.45
CA ALA A 5 28.57 5.99 -49.12
C ALA A 5 29.01 4.92 -48.09
N LYS A 6 29.40 5.37 -46.89
CA LYS A 6 29.77 4.55 -45.72
C LYS A 6 28.51 3.96 -45.05
N ALA A 7 28.56 2.72 -44.59
CA ALA A 7 27.63 2.19 -43.59
C ALA A 7 28.44 1.70 -42.38
N VAL A 8 28.53 2.54 -41.37
CA VAL A 8 29.01 2.17 -40.03
C VAL A 8 27.80 1.63 -39.28
N VAL A 9 27.80 0.33 -38.98
CA VAL A 9 26.79 -0.28 -38.12
C VAL A 9 27.15 0.04 -36.68
N LEU A 10 26.43 0.98 -36.08
CA LEU A 10 26.47 1.27 -34.65
C LEU A 10 25.76 0.12 -33.92
N VAL A 11 26.53 -0.68 -33.17
CA VAL A 11 25.98 -1.62 -32.19
C VAL A 11 25.51 -0.77 -30.99
N ALA A 12 24.24 -0.37 -31.01
CA ALA A 12 23.61 0.26 -29.87
C ALA A 12 23.48 -0.78 -28.74
N GLY A 13 24.20 -0.56 -27.65
CA GLY A 13 24.10 -1.35 -26.43
C GLY A 13 22.69 -1.23 -25.86
N ALA A 14 21.91 -2.30 -25.96
CA ALA A 14 20.69 -2.45 -25.20
C ALA A 14 21.08 -2.76 -23.74
N THR A 15 21.10 -1.73 -22.89
CA THR A 15 21.04 -1.94 -21.45
C THR A 15 19.69 -2.59 -21.15
N ALA A 16 19.70 -3.90 -20.97
CA ALA A 16 18.54 -4.62 -20.45
C ALA A 16 18.25 -4.07 -19.06
N ALA A 17 17.28 -3.16 -18.97
CA ALA A 17 16.63 -2.83 -17.71
C ALA A 17 15.94 -4.11 -17.25
N THR A 18 16.58 -4.85 -16.36
CA THR A 18 15.91 -5.86 -15.54
C THR A 18 14.82 -5.14 -14.77
N VAL A 19 13.61 -5.20 -15.29
CA VAL A 19 12.39 -4.93 -14.54
C VAL A 19 12.41 -5.95 -13.42
N LEU A 20 12.87 -5.52 -12.24
CA LEU A 20 12.61 -6.22 -10.99
C LEU A 20 11.09 -6.22 -10.84
N LEU A 21 10.45 -7.23 -11.41
CA LEU A 21 9.12 -7.65 -11.01
C LEU A 21 9.31 -8.09 -9.56
N GLY A 22 9.15 -7.16 -8.63
CA GLY A 22 9.04 -7.47 -7.22
C GLY A 22 8.00 -8.57 -7.12
N ALA A 23 8.41 -9.73 -6.59
CA ALA A 23 7.45 -10.76 -6.23
C ALA A 23 6.36 -10.11 -5.36
N PRO A 24 5.08 -10.54 -5.45
CA PRO A 24 4.08 -10.12 -4.49
C PRO A 24 4.55 -10.66 -3.15
N ALA A 25 5.27 -9.82 -2.41
CA ALA A 25 5.74 -10.18 -1.11
C ALA A 25 4.48 -10.33 -0.26
N SER A 26 4.29 -11.53 0.25
CA SER A 26 3.27 -11.81 1.25
C SER A 26 3.93 -11.53 2.59
N ALA A 27 3.66 -10.34 3.14
CA ALA A 27 3.28 -10.25 4.54
C ALA A 27 2.77 -8.84 4.85
N ASP A 28 1.61 -8.80 5.48
CA ASP A 28 1.16 -7.67 6.27
C ASP A 28 2.22 -7.47 7.37
N ASN A 29 3.05 -6.42 7.28
CA ASN A 29 4.33 -6.18 8.01
C ASN A 29 5.59 -6.83 7.38
N GLY A 30 5.64 -7.02 6.07
CA GLY A 30 6.53 -8.02 5.45
C GLY A 30 8.00 -7.66 5.25
N ASP A 31 8.45 -6.44 5.54
CA ASP A 31 9.87 -6.09 5.44
C ASP A 31 10.60 -6.02 6.79
N ASN A 32 9.88 -6.10 7.92
CA ASN A 32 10.42 -5.83 9.25
C ASN A 32 11.23 -4.50 9.28
N GLN A 33 10.82 -3.46 8.55
CA GLN A 33 11.44 -2.12 8.55
C GLN A 33 10.54 -1.06 9.20
N PRO A 34 10.94 -0.48 10.34
CA PRO A 34 10.06 0.36 11.14
C PRO A 34 9.48 1.53 10.33
N GLY A 35 8.19 1.82 10.52
CA GLY A 35 7.51 2.93 9.87
C GLY A 35 6.91 2.57 8.52
N CYS A 36 5.81 3.23 8.16
CA CYS A 36 5.19 3.16 6.84
C CYS A 36 6.15 3.47 5.67
N GLN A 37 6.55 2.45 4.91
CA GLN A 37 7.53 2.51 3.82
C GLN A 37 6.91 2.87 2.46
N ASN A 38 7.78 3.04 1.47
CA ASN A 38 7.36 3.20 0.08
C ASN A 38 6.64 1.92 -0.39
N THR A 39 5.63 2.06 -1.25
CA THR A 39 4.75 0.98 -1.75
C THR A 39 3.74 0.41 -0.75
N GLU A 40 3.66 0.96 0.46
CA GLU A 40 2.80 0.45 1.52
C GLU A 40 1.48 1.20 1.68
N ILE A 41 0.48 0.48 2.15
CA ILE A 41 -0.79 0.97 2.64
C ILE A 41 -0.75 0.83 4.15
N CYS A 42 -0.78 1.94 4.88
CA CYS A 42 -0.54 1.95 6.30
C CYS A 42 -1.75 2.48 7.04
N PHE A 43 -2.19 1.74 8.03
CA PHE A 43 -3.24 2.14 8.95
C PHE A 43 -2.65 2.52 10.28
N TRP A 44 -3.23 3.52 10.93
CA TRP A 44 -2.72 4.05 12.18
C TRP A 44 -3.80 4.10 13.26
N TYR A 45 -3.38 3.87 14.51
CA TYR A 45 -4.28 3.85 15.65
C TYR A 45 -4.90 5.23 15.96
N ASP A 46 -4.11 6.30 15.89
CA ASP A 46 -4.54 7.70 16.07
C ASP A 46 -3.57 8.64 15.34
N THR A 47 -3.99 9.88 15.03
CA THR A 47 -3.26 10.88 14.22
C THR A 47 -1.79 11.13 14.56
N TYR A 48 -1.39 10.94 15.81
CA TYR A 48 -0.01 11.19 16.23
C TYR A 48 0.72 9.92 16.65
N SER A 49 0.03 8.77 16.55
CA SER A 49 0.57 7.47 16.89
C SER A 49 1.67 7.03 15.94
N THR A 50 2.64 6.33 16.51
CA THR A 50 3.56 5.46 15.79
C THR A 50 3.05 4.01 15.75
N ILE A 51 1.86 3.75 16.29
CA ILE A 51 1.22 2.44 16.28
C ILE A 51 0.51 2.27 14.92
N GLU A 52 0.96 1.28 14.16
CA GLU A 52 0.56 1.11 12.76
C GLU A 52 0.43 -0.35 12.32
N LYS A 53 -0.26 -0.57 11.22
CA LYS A 53 -0.30 -1.84 10.48
C LYS A 53 -0.09 -1.54 9.00
N GLN A 54 0.80 -2.30 8.36
CA GLN A 54 1.22 -2.08 6.98
C GLN A 54 0.77 -3.23 6.08
N PHE A 55 0.42 -2.90 4.84
CA PHE A 55 -0.02 -3.82 3.80
C PHE A 55 0.64 -3.45 2.47
N TRP A 56 0.88 -4.44 1.61
CA TRP A 56 1.33 -4.20 0.22
C TRP A 56 0.23 -4.41 -0.82
N ASN A 57 -0.82 -5.14 -0.45
CA ASN A 57 -1.84 -5.63 -1.37
C ASN A 57 -3.23 -5.50 -0.75
N THR A 58 -4.24 -5.56 -1.62
CA THR A 58 -5.65 -5.68 -1.24
C THR A 58 -5.87 -6.69 -0.11
N ASN A 59 -6.68 -6.30 0.88
CA ASN A 59 -7.09 -7.18 1.96
C ASN A 59 -8.60 -7.04 2.22
N TRP A 60 -9.32 -8.14 2.01
CA TRP A 60 -10.78 -8.18 2.18
C TRP A 60 -11.24 -8.44 3.63
N SER A 61 -10.32 -8.59 4.59
CA SER A 61 -10.68 -8.71 6.01
C SER A 61 -9.58 -8.24 6.96
N HIS A 62 -9.86 -7.21 7.74
CA HIS A 62 -9.00 -6.69 8.80
C HIS A 62 -9.15 -7.46 10.13
N SER A 63 -10.09 -8.39 10.24
CA SER A 63 -10.51 -9.04 11.49
C SER A 63 -9.40 -9.78 12.25
N ASN A 64 -8.40 -10.31 11.54
CA ASN A 64 -7.28 -11.06 12.14
C ASN A 64 -6.02 -10.21 12.34
N TYR A 65 -6.07 -8.93 11.99
CA TYR A 65 -4.90 -8.06 12.03
C TYR A 65 -4.87 -7.23 13.31
N LYS A 66 -3.68 -7.15 13.89
CA LYS A 66 -3.40 -6.32 15.05
C LYS A 66 -2.37 -5.27 14.68
N PHE A 67 -2.51 -4.11 15.30
CA PHE A 67 -1.49 -3.07 15.20
C PHE A 67 -0.15 -3.55 15.73
N MET A 68 0.91 -2.91 15.25
CA MET A 68 2.24 -3.00 15.82
C MET A 68 2.60 -1.69 16.50
N ILE A 69 3.38 -1.78 17.57
CA ILE A 69 3.98 -0.61 18.21
C ILE A 69 5.36 -0.41 17.60
N ASN A 70 5.56 0.71 16.91
CA ASN A 70 6.85 1.06 16.33
C ASN A 70 7.84 1.46 17.44
N GLY A 71 8.99 0.78 17.46
CA GLY A 71 10.11 0.96 18.39
C GLY A 71 11.38 0.32 17.78
N SER A 72 12.45 0.15 18.56
CA SER A 72 13.71 -0.46 18.06
C SER A 72 13.55 -1.91 17.56
N SER A 73 12.46 -2.57 17.95
CA SER A 73 12.01 -3.88 17.47
C SER A 73 10.48 -3.88 17.44
N TYR A 74 9.88 -4.61 16.49
CA TYR A 74 8.43 -4.71 16.37
C TYR A 74 7.79 -5.53 17.48
N VAL A 75 6.77 -4.95 18.11
CA VAL A 75 5.91 -5.65 19.07
C VAL A 75 4.49 -5.60 18.55
N VAL A 76 3.89 -6.78 18.35
CA VAL A 76 2.47 -6.90 18.02
C VAL A 76 1.66 -6.46 19.24
N SER A 77 0.78 -5.48 19.05
CA SER A 77 -0.13 -5.01 20.09
C SER A 77 -1.29 -5.97 20.31
N ASN A 78 -2.09 -5.72 21.35
CA ASN A 78 -3.39 -6.38 21.53
C ASN A 78 -4.56 -5.63 20.84
N GLN A 79 -4.29 -4.54 20.12
CA GLN A 79 -5.30 -3.70 19.47
C GLN A 79 -5.60 -4.24 18.08
N ASN A 80 -6.86 -4.56 17.81
CA ASN A 80 -7.29 -5.00 16.49
C ASN A 80 -7.31 -3.83 15.51
N LEU A 81 -6.90 -4.08 14.27
CA LEU A 81 -6.91 -3.09 13.20
C LEU A 81 -8.34 -2.62 12.91
N HIS A 82 -9.23 -3.57 12.58
CA HIS A 82 -10.62 -3.30 12.22
C HIS A 82 -11.27 -2.31 13.20
N ASP A 83 -11.11 -2.58 14.50
CA ASP A 83 -11.83 -1.89 15.57
C ASP A 83 -11.20 -0.56 15.99
N ASN A 84 -9.95 -0.28 15.57
CA ASN A 84 -9.20 0.85 16.13
C ASN A 84 -8.45 1.70 15.10
N ALA A 85 -8.49 1.40 13.81
CA ALA A 85 -7.84 2.26 12.83
C ALA A 85 -8.56 3.61 12.70
N HIS A 86 -7.80 4.68 12.87
CA HIS A 86 -8.27 6.05 12.78
C HIS A 86 -7.82 6.72 11.46
N ASP A 87 -6.57 6.51 11.06
CA ASP A 87 -6.02 7.10 9.83
C ASP A 87 -5.47 6.05 8.88
N ILE A 88 -5.30 6.49 7.63
CA ILE A 88 -4.59 5.77 6.58
C ILE A 88 -3.53 6.67 5.94
N THR A 89 -2.41 6.08 5.54
CA THR A 89 -1.47 6.66 4.57
C THR A 89 -1.36 5.69 3.41
N ASN A 90 -1.67 6.16 2.20
CA ASN A 90 -1.45 5.38 0.98
C ASN A 90 -0.11 5.79 0.34
N LYS A 91 0.92 4.97 0.55
CA LYS A 91 2.24 5.07 -0.08
C LYS A 91 2.44 4.06 -1.21
N ASP A 92 1.38 3.37 -1.63
CA ASP A 92 1.38 2.67 -2.91
C ASP A 92 1.79 3.66 -4.01
N THR A 93 2.62 3.25 -4.94
CA THR A 93 3.13 4.14 -6.00
C THR A 93 2.31 4.07 -7.29
N GLN A 94 1.38 3.13 -7.36
CA GLN A 94 0.66 2.74 -8.57
C GLN A 94 -0.85 2.84 -8.40
N CYS A 95 -1.36 2.63 -7.20
CA CYS A 95 -2.78 2.40 -6.93
C CYS A 95 -3.36 3.42 -5.96
N TRP A 96 -4.60 3.80 -6.21
CA TRP A 96 -5.43 4.34 -5.14
C TRP A 96 -5.89 3.19 -4.26
N VAL A 97 -6.34 3.54 -3.06
CA VAL A 97 -6.86 2.56 -2.11
C VAL A 97 -8.26 2.96 -1.70
N SER A 98 -9.19 2.02 -1.82
CA SER A 98 -10.50 2.11 -1.19
C SER A 98 -10.48 1.36 0.13
N VAL A 99 -10.83 2.03 1.21
CA VAL A 99 -11.09 1.38 2.52
C VAL A 99 -12.59 1.24 2.65
N GLY A 100 -13.05 0.10 3.17
CA GLY A 100 -14.47 -0.18 3.26
C GLY A 100 -14.88 -0.89 4.54
N ASN A 101 -16.18 -0.83 4.79
CA ASN A 101 -16.85 -1.55 5.87
C ASN A 101 -18.21 -2.05 5.41
N ILE A 102 -18.72 -3.08 6.09
CA ILE A 102 -20.10 -3.53 5.90
C ILE A 102 -21.02 -2.66 6.77
N ASP A 103 -22.04 -2.04 6.18
CA ASP A 103 -23.04 -1.26 6.89
C ASP A 103 -24.07 -2.15 7.63
N GLN A 104 -24.99 -1.53 8.36
CA GLN A 104 -26.05 -2.23 9.10
C GLN A 104 -27.03 -3.03 8.22
N TYR A 105 -27.00 -2.83 6.89
CA TYR A 105 -27.84 -3.51 5.91
C TYR A 105 -27.08 -4.61 5.16
N GLY A 106 -25.79 -4.82 5.46
CA GLY A 106 -24.95 -5.81 4.78
C GLY A 106 -24.30 -5.31 3.49
N ASN A 107 -24.32 -4.00 3.21
CA ASN A 107 -23.69 -3.44 2.02
C ASN A 107 -22.30 -2.92 2.31
N TRP A 108 -21.39 -3.08 1.35
CA TRP A 108 -20.09 -2.41 1.42
C TRP A 108 -20.24 -0.91 1.18
N VAL A 109 -19.72 -0.13 2.13
CA VAL A 109 -19.48 1.31 1.97
C VAL A 109 -17.98 1.54 1.83
N TRP A 110 -17.58 2.38 0.87
CA TRP A 110 -16.18 2.61 0.52
C TRP A 110 -15.82 4.09 0.62
N GLN A 111 -14.58 4.37 1.03
CA GLN A 111 -13.95 5.67 0.93
C GLN A 111 -12.60 5.55 0.24
N HIS A 112 -12.31 6.48 -0.67
CA HIS A 112 -11.11 6.46 -1.52
C HIS A 112 -9.99 7.31 -0.96
N TYR A 113 -8.76 6.83 -1.10
CA TYR A 113 -7.54 7.49 -0.67
C TYR A 113 -6.50 7.43 -1.79
N ALA A 114 -6.16 8.62 -2.31
CA ALA A 114 -5.16 8.76 -3.35
C ALA A 114 -3.76 8.36 -2.86
N ASN A 115 -2.90 7.94 -3.78
CA ASN A 115 -1.49 7.65 -3.55
C ASN A 115 -0.63 8.91 -3.41
N ASP A 116 -1.04 9.83 -2.55
CA ASP A 116 -0.37 11.12 -2.32
C ASP A 116 0.53 11.12 -1.08
N TRP A 117 0.68 9.96 -0.44
CA TRP A 117 1.51 9.72 0.74
C TRP A 117 1.12 10.59 1.94
N SER A 118 -0.05 11.23 1.88
CA SER A 118 -0.58 12.03 2.95
C SER A 118 -1.32 11.12 3.91
N ARG A 119 -1.08 11.35 5.20
CA ARG A 119 -1.84 10.72 6.25
C ARG A 119 -3.23 11.37 6.34
N ARG A 120 -4.28 10.57 6.25
CA ARG A 120 -5.68 11.03 6.14
C ARG A 120 -6.57 10.32 7.15
N PHE A 121 -7.49 11.09 7.75
CA PHE A 121 -8.51 10.55 8.63
C PHE A 121 -9.48 9.63 7.86
N LEU A 122 -9.83 8.50 8.46
CA LEU A 122 -10.75 7.52 7.88
C LEU A 122 -12.21 7.97 7.90
N GLY A 123 -12.54 9.06 8.61
CA GLY A 123 -13.90 9.59 8.62
C GLY A 123 -14.88 8.62 9.30
N ALA A 124 -15.99 8.35 8.61
CA ALA A 124 -17.02 7.44 9.10
C ALA A 124 -16.57 5.97 9.18
N LEU A 125 -15.45 5.62 8.53
CA LEU A 125 -14.85 4.28 8.57
C LEU A 125 -13.80 4.12 9.68
N ALA A 126 -13.55 5.17 10.47
CA ALA A 126 -12.69 5.06 11.63
C ALA A 126 -13.28 4.03 12.61
N ASN A 127 -12.43 3.15 13.13
CA ASN A 127 -12.79 2.05 14.05
C ASN A 127 -13.79 1.02 13.49
N LYS A 128 -14.05 1.07 12.18
CA LYS A 128 -14.95 0.20 11.43
C LYS A 128 -14.45 0.11 9.99
N ASN A 129 -13.28 -0.49 9.81
CA ASN A 129 -12.66 -0.68 8.50
C ASN A 129 -12.41 -2.18 8.29
N ASP A 130 -13.37 -2.87 7.69
CA ASP A 130 -13.26 -4.30 7.42
C ASP A 130 -12.24 -4.65 6.35
N ALA A 131 -12.00 -3.77 5.38
CA ALA A 131 -11.18 -4.11 4.23
C ALA A 131 -10.51 -2.90 3.62
N HIS A 132 -9.55 -3.18 2.76
CA HIS A 132 -9.11 -2.26 1.74
C HIS A 132 -8.83 -2.98 0.43
N VAL A 133 -9.01 -2.27 -0.68
CA VAL A 133 -8.71 -2.76 -2.03
C VAL A 133 -7.84 -1.75 -2.75
N ARG A 134 -6.86 -2.25 -3.50
CA ARG A 134 -6.10 -1.46 -4.47
C ARG A 134 -6.99 -1.28 -5.69
N ASP A 135 -7.19 -0.03 -6.11
CA ASP A 135 -8.07 0.29 -7.22
C ASP A 135 -7.52 1.41 -8.12
N HIS A 136 -8.30 1.75 -9.15
CA HIS A 136 -8.07 2.89 -10.05
C HIS A 136 -6.79 2.82 -10.91
N ASN A 137 -6.29 1.63 -11.22
CA ASN A 137 -5.39 1.35 -12.35
C ASN A 137 -5.66 -0.10 -12.84
N PRO A 138 -5.63 -0.40 -14.15
CA PRO A 138 -5.71 -1.78 -14.65
C PRO A 138 -4.61 -2.71 -14.10
N ASN A 139 -3.52 -2.16 -13.54
CA ASN A 139 -2.44 -2.91 -12.91
C ASN A 139 -2.61 -3.09 -11.38
N CYS A 140 -3.75 -2.71 -10.78
CA CYS A 140 -3.97 -2.74 -9.33
C CYS A 140 -4.68 -4.00 -8.78
N SER A 141 -4.83 -5.04 -9.59
CA SER A 141 -5.55 -6.28 -9.23
C SER A 141 -4.72 -7.23 -8.36
#